data_AF-A0A8H6ZAU4-F1
#
_entry.id   AF-A0A8H6ZAU4-F1
#
_cell.length_a   1.000
_cell.length_b   1.000
_cell.length_c   1.000
_cell.angle_alpha   90.00
_cell.angle_beta   90.00
_cell.angle_gamma   90.00
#
_symmetry.space_group_name_H-M   'P 1'
#
loop_
_entity.id
_entity.type
_entity.pdbx_description
1 polymer ?
#
loop_
_entity_poly.entity_id
_entity_poly.type
_entity_poly.pdbx_seq_one_letter_code
_entity_poly.pdbx_strand_id
1 'polypeptide(L)'
;MPRHTQQIRAHLNWLFFEGWEDINRLIYDTYINSPLSKRDALVGINLDVDDIWRKMVAYNADHAADARAVARKCGDKKKAVVERDFGEAELTQMTEEEAEAALWDVVQEICDDPDGLDPSALPEDLRTEALQSLARHLGSRTIESLSESQQTLLTTIIFAGCCEHKDHNCTKVGVVGMGKGWQLLSLTPPILLANKDNAATIALGVDADSDAVERALKASQRGAHKLVSICGNLFRHKDDKKGHQDLHRHFFTKVKFDVTGEHSTVKFPDTSNVHYGSHNAGAAELVTYHAAYLEFLSIIRDSKQTPGLNHSEQNAWNGLNDIPTMTECCVMTLYKNAVSDPYVAATRKPGVNHVDLGPLHMHVRAHIQKLHDNPDLLLDPTSSCEDATLDGKPFRDQFAVDSVHFMASRCPHLEVILKEFLKATLPAWERFSAEFAPDSIISLLSPAEKLLISIPPMNDSNEGLLGGWRVHSRTRSATTIQHFSAQTAYHRNDTEAFADAVLDTEEDAVYIMRLARVEDASGAMRKFREELIAFKQRVAEESREKQQKKEDNAVRRIAELRAVVIITGEQDLKKLKRDELHQQLDVRREFLKEPGIAGKLLKEMKNKADMLDAIMESDKR
;
A
#
# COMPACT_ATOMS: atom_id res chain seq x y z
N MET A 1 -16.53 3.38 4.26
CA MET A 1 -15.94 2.05 4.00
C MET A 1 -16.75 1.00 4.75
N PRO A 2 -17.06 -0.18 4.21
CA PRO A 2 -17.90 -1.14 4.91
C PRO A 2 -17.13 -1.82 6.05
N ARG A 3 -17.78 -1.96 7.22
CA ARG A 3 -17.23 -2.53 8.47
C ARG A 3 -16.52 -3.88 8.29
N HIS A 4 -16.93 -4.69 7.31
CA HIS A 4 -16.29 -5.99 7.03
C HIS A 4 -14.89 -5.90 6.40
N THR A 5 -14.57 -4.84 5.65
CA THR A 5 -13.20 -4.65 5.11
C THR A 5 -12.23 -4.26 6.22
N GLN A 6 -12.72 -3.63 7.29
CA GLN A 6 -11.93 -3.37 8.50
C GLN A 6 -11.69 -4.66 9.29
N GLN A 7 -12.66 -5.57 9.39
CA GLN A 7 -12.50 -6.85 10.11
C GLN A 7 -11.44 -7.77 9.48
N ILE A 8 -11.44 -7.94 8.15
CA ILE A 8 -10.42 -8.77 7.46
C ILE A 8 -9.02 -8.17 7.63
N ARG A 9 -8.89 -6.83 7.52
CA ARG A 9 -7.62 -6.14 7.77
C ARG A 9 -7.18 -6.26 9.22
N ALA A 10 -8.10 -6.15 10.18
CA ALA A 10 -7.81 -6.34 11.59
C ALA A 10 -7.33 -7.78 11.89
N HIS A 11 -7.94 -8.78 11.26
CA HIS A 11 -7.53 -10.18 11.39
C HIS A 11 -6.13 -10.44 10.80
N LEU A 12 -5.84 -9.90 9.61
CA LEU A 12 -4.50 -10.01 9.01
C LEU A 12 -3.43 -9.29 9.86
N ASN A 13 -3.72 -8.08 10.35
CA ASN A 13 -2.81 -7.35 11.25
C ASN A 13 -2.56 -8.08 12.57
N TRP A 14 -3.59 -8.75 13.09
CA TRP A 14 -3.49 -9.57 14.28
C TRP A 14 -2.62 -10.81 14.04
N LEU A 15 -2.84 -11.53 12.94
CA LEU A 15 -1.99 -12.67 12.54
C LEU A 15 -0.51 -12.28 12.35
N PHE A 16 -0.22 -11.09 11.82
CA PHE A 16 1.17 -10.62 11.67
C PHE A 16 1.83 -10.29 13.01
N PHE A 17 1.10 -9.66 13.94
CA PHE A 17 1.60 -9.37 15.28
C PHE A 17 1.77 -10.64 16.12
N GLU A 18 0.79 -11.55 16.09
CA GLU A 18 0.92 -12.87 16.73
C GLU A 18 2.06 -13.68 16.14
N GLY A 19 2.29 -13.60 14.83
CA GLY A 19 3.46 -14.20 14.21
C GLY A 19 4.79 -13.72 14.81
N TRP A 20 4.88 -12.44 15.21
CA TRP A 20 6.05 -11.94 15.95
C TRP A 20 6.13 -12.53 17.36
N GLU A 21 5.03 -12.59 18.09
CA GLU A 21 4.99 -13.18 19.43
C GLU A 21 5.34 -14.68 19.41
N ASP A 22 4.82 -15.43 18.45
CA ASP A 22 5.07 -16.86 18.26
C ASP A 22 6.53 -17.14 17.90
N ILE A 23 7.09 -16.39 16.94
CA ILE A 23 8.50 -16.54 16.55
C ILE A 23 9.40 -16.18 17.72
N ASN A 24 9.10 -15.10 18.42
CA ASN A 24 9.89 -14.66 19.57
C ASN A 24 9.86 -15.70 20.71
N ARG A 25 8.67 -16.25 21.01
CA ARG A 25 8.53 -17.31 21.99
C ARG A 25 9.28 -18.58 21.58
N LEU A 26 9.21 -18.96 20.29
CA LEU A 26 9.97 -20.09 19.77
C LEU A 26 11.48 -19.90 19.94
N ILE A 27 12.01 -18.70 19.64
CA ILE A 27 13.43 -18.37 19.83
C ILE A 27 13.81 -18.46 21.30
N TYR A 28 13.02 -17.83 22.17
CA TYR A 28 13.21 -17.85 23.62
C TYR A 28 13.19 -19.27 24.18
N ASP A 29 12.16 -20.05 23.88
CA ASP A 29 12.00 -21.43 24.35
C ASP A 29 13.13 -22.33 23.84
N THR A 30 13.58 -22.14 22.60
CA THR A 30 14.72 -22.88 22.04
C THR A 30 16.02 -22.54 22.77
N TYR A 31 16.24 -21.27 23.09
CA TYR A 31 17.45 -20.85 23.80
C TYR A 31 17.42 -21.28 25.27
N ILE A 32 16.37 -20.96 26.04
CA ILE A 32 16.32 -21.18 27.50
C ILE A 32 16.41 -22.66 27.88
N ASN A 33 15.93 -23.54 26.99
CA ASN A 33 16.00 -25.00 27.19
C ASN A 33 17.31 -25.63 26.69
N SER A 34 18.22 -24.84 26.10
CA SER A 34 19.48 -25.33 25.54
C SER A 34 20.58 -25.47 26.60
N PRO A 35 21.60 -26.33 26.36
CA PRO A 35 22.81 -26.36 27.18
C PRO A 35 23.57 -25.03 27.14
N LEU A 36 23.58 -24.35 25.98
CA LEU A 36 24.16 -23.01 25.82
C LEU A 36 23.62 -22.02 26.84
N SER A 37 22.29 -21.93 27.01
CA SER A 37 21.70 -21.00 27.99
C SER A 37 22.18 -21.26 29.42
N LYS A 38 22.43 -22.52 29.80
CA LYS A 38 22.98 -22.84 31.12
C LYS A 38 24.41 -22.35 31.27
N ARG A 39 25.22 -22.43 30.22
CA ARG A 39 26.60 -21.92 30.21
C ARG A 39 26.61 -20.39 30.23
N ASP A 40 25.77 -19.78 29.43
CA ASP A 40 25.59 -18.33 29.35
C ASP A 40 25.14 -17.75 30.71
N ALA A 41 24.25 -18.44 31.43
CA ALA A 41 23.84 -18.04 32.78
C ALA A 41 25.01 -17.99 33.79
N LEU A 42 26.05 -18.85 33.64
CA LEU A 42 27.23 -18.83 34.50
C LEU A 42 28.09 -17.57 34.33
N VAL A 43 28.01 -16.94 33.15
CA VAL A 43 28.71 -15.68 32.84
C VAL A 43 27.76 -14.47 32.86
N GLY A 44 26.55 -14.65 33.39
CA GLY A 44 25.56 -13.59 33.57
C GLY A 44 24.81 -13.20 32.29
N ILE A 45 24.87 -14.02 31.24
CA ILE A 45 24.10 -13.82 30.01
C ILE A 45 22.76 -14.54 30.16
N ASN A 46 21.68 -13.76 30.14
CA ASN A 46 20.31 -14.26 30.18
C ASN A 46 19.52 -13.64 29.03
N LEU A 47 18.54 -14.39 28.51
CA LEU A 47 17.56 -13.91 27.54
C LEU A 47 16.21 -13.93 28.24
N ASP A 48 15.43 -12.86 28.09
CA ASP A 48 14.03 -12.81 28.50
C ASP A 48 13.11 -12.76 27.28
N VAL A 49 11.91 -13.32 27.39
CA VAL A 49 10.96 -13.36 26.27
C VAL A 49 10.58 -11.95 25.80
N ASP A 50 10.62 -10.94 26.67
CA ASP A 50 10.28 -9.57 26.28
C ASP A 50 11.47 -8.73 25.80
N ASP A 51 12.68 -9.30 25.72
CA ASP A 51 13.88 -8.57 25.28
C ASP A 51 13.76 -8.01 23.86
N ILE A 52 13.01 -8.68 22.99
CA ILE A 52 12.74 -8.17 21.65
C ILE A 52 11.99 -6.83 21.72
N TRP A 53 11.02 -6.70 22.63
CA TRP A 53 10.19 -5.52 22.76
C TRP A 53 10.98 -4.37 23.40
N ARG A 54 11.82 -4.68 24.40
CA ARG A 54 12.77 -3.73 25.00
C ARG A 54 13.68 -3.13 23.93
N LYS A 55 14.24 -3.99 23.07
CA LYS A 55 15.21 -3.62 22.02
C LYS A 55 14.57 -3.08 20.74
N MET A 56 13.27 -3.29 20.51
CA MET A 56 12.60 -2.83 19.30
C MET A 56 12.51 -1.31 19.30
N VAL A 57 13.15 -0.66 18.32
CA VAL A 57 13.12 0.81 18.19
C VAL A 57 12.30 1.27 16.99
N ALA A 58 12.16 0.43 15.97
CA ALA A 58 11.48 0.80 14.74
C ALA A 58 10.79 -0.38 14.04
N TYR A 59 9.82 -0.04 13.21
CA TYR A 59 9.15 -0.95 12.28
C TYR A 59 9.24 -0.39 10.86
N ASN A 60 10.00 -1.05 10.00
CA ASN A 60 10.17 -0.69 8.59
C ASN A 60 9.28 -1.57 7.70
N ALA A 61 8.45 -0.94 6.89
CA ALA A 61 7.51 -1.65 6.02
C ALA A 61 7.01 -0.76 4.87
N ASP A 62 6.21 -1.34 3.98
CA ASP A 62 5.47 -0.59 2.97
C ASP A 62 4.60 0.49 3.62
N HIS A 63 4.37 1.58 2.89
CA HIS A 63 3.55 2.68 3.38
C HIS A 63 2.05 2.36 3.29
N ALA A 64 1.61 1.34 4.03
CA ALA A 64 0.25 0.81 4.04
C ALA A 64 -0.39 0.88 5.44
N ALA A 65 -1.73 0.90 5.48
CA ALA A 65 -2.48 1.13 6.72
C ALA A 65 -2.44 -0.05 7.71
N ASP A 66 -2.34 -1.26 7.17
CA ASP A 66 -2.08 -2.51 7.87
C ASP A 66 -0.70 -2.51 8.53
N ALA A 67 0.36 -2.16 7.79
CA ALA A 67 1.72 -2.04 8.33
C ALA A 67 1.79 -1.04 9.50
N ARG A 68 1.13 0.13 9.37
CA ARG A 68 1.03 1.11 10.46
C ARG A 68 0.27 0.56 11.67
N ALA A 69 -0.71 -0.32 11.48
CA ALA A 69 -1.45 -0.93 12.57
C ALA A 69 -0.62 -1.97 13.33
N VAL A 70 0.19 -2.76 12.63
CA VAL A 70 1.14 -3.70 13.26
C VAL A 70 2.17 -2.91 14.07
N ALA A 71 2.75 -1.84 13.51
CA ALA A 71 3.69 -0.99 14.23
C ALA A 71 3.09 -0.40 15.53
N ARG A 72 1.82 0.03 15.51
CA ARG A 72 1.15 0.48 16.75
C ARG A 72 1.07 -0.63 17.79
N LYS A 73 0.65 -1.84 17.41
CA LYS A 73 0.59 -2.98 18.35
C LYS A 73 1.96 -3.33 18.94
N CYS A 74 3.01 -3.31 18.13
CA CYS A 74 4.38 -3.50 18.61
C CYS A 74 4.79 -2.39 19.60
N GLY A 75 4.40 -1.14 19.34
CA GLY A 75 4.59 -0.03 20.27
C GLY A 75 3.83 -0.21 21.59
N ASP A 76 2.55 -0.59 21.53
CA ASP A 76 1.73 -0.87 22.71
C ASP A 76 2.34 -1.99 23.56
N LYS A 77 2.85 -3.05 22.92
CA LYS A 77 3.53 -4.15 23.60
C LYS A 77 4.84 -3.71 24.24
N LYS A 78 5.66 -2.91 23.54
CA LYS A 78 6.88 -2.31 24.11
C LYS A 78 6.56 -1.46 25.33
N LYS A 79 5.57 -0.58 25.23
CA LYS A 79 5.13 0.27 26.34
C LYS A 79 4.75 -0.57 27.56
N ALA A 80 3.91 -1.60 27.38
CA ALA A 80 3.50 -2.48 28.47
C ALA A 80 4.66 -3.23 29.13
N VAL A 81 5.66 -3.66 28.35
CA VAL A 81 6.88 -4.30 28.87
C VAL A 81 7.69 -3.32 29.70
N VAL A 82 7.90 -2.10 29.19
CA VAL A 82 8.70 -1.07 29.88
C VAL A 82 8.01 -0.58 31.16
N GLU A 83 6.69 -0.39 31.13
CA GLU A 83 5.90 -0.09 32.34
C GLU A 83 6.07 -1.20 33.37
N ARG A 84 5.92 -2.47 32.98
CA ARG A 84 6.14 -3.58 33.91
C ARG A 84 7.56 -3.56 34.50
N ASP A 85 8.59 -3.39 33.67
CA ASP A 85 9.98 -3.43 34.13
C ASP A 85 10.29 -2.31 35.15
N PHE A 86 9.82 -1.08 34.91
CA PHE A 86 9.97 0.01 35.88
C PHE A 86 9.17 -0.26 37.17
N GLY A 87 7.96 -0.82 37.04
CA GLY A 87 7.13 -1.18 38.19
C GLY A 87 7.73 -2.28 39.05
N GLU A 88 8.26 -3.33 38.45
CA GLU A 88 8.95 -4.42 39.16
C GLU A 88 10.21 -3.91 39.86
N ALA A 89 10.95 -2.99 39.23
CA ALA A 89 12.09 -2.34 39.86
C ALA A 89 11.70 -1.47 41.06
N GLU A 90 10.55 -0.78 40.98
CA GLU A 90 10.00 0.00 42.09
C GLU A 90 9.49 -0.91 43.23
N LEU A 91 8.76 -1.98 42.91
CA LEU A 91 8.30 -2.98 43.88
C LEU A 91 9.45 -3.62 44.66
N THR A 92 10.59 -3.86 44.01
CA THR A 92 11.78 -4.43 44.66
C THR A 92 12.39 -3.48 45.70
N GLN A 93 12.09 -2.19 45.62
CA GLN A 93 12.57 -1.16 46.56
C GLN A 93 11.59 -0.84 47.68
N MET A 94 10.32 -1.24 47.54
CA MET A 94 9.28 -1.03 48.56
C MET A 94 9.48 -1.97 49.75
N THR A 95 9.02 -1.55 50.93
CA THR A 95 8.92 -2.50 52.05
C THR A 95 7.78 -3.49 51.81
N GLU A 96 7.80 -4.62 52.51
CA GLU A 96 6.75 -5.63 52.42
C GLU A 96 5.38 -5.02 52.78
N GLU A 97 5.32 -4.17 53.82
CA GLU A 97 4.08 -3.50 54.21
C GLU A 97 3.57 -2.51 53.16
N GLU A 98 4.47 -1.75 52.52
CA GLU A 98 4.11 -0.81 51.45
C GLU A 98 3.58 -1.54 50.21
N ALA A 99 4.24 -2.64 49.83
CA ALA A 99 3.85 -3.44 48.69
C ALA A 99 2.50 -4.15 48.92
N GLU A 100 2.26 -4.68 50.12
CA GLU A 100 0.97 -5.29 50.49
C GLU A 100 -0.17 -4.27 50.50
N ALA A 101 0.06 -3.08 51.04
CA ALA A 101 -0.93 -2.00 51.03
C ALA A 101 -1.29 -1.58 49.60
N ALA A 102 -0.28 -1.33 48.76
CA ALA A 102 -0.50 -0.93 47.37
C ALA A 102 -1.15 -2.04 46.53
N LEU A 103 -0.84 -3.31 46.82
CA LEU A 103 -1.50 -4.45 46.19
C LEU A 103 -2.99 -4.51 46.58
N TRP A 104 -3.31 -4.25 47.84
CA TRP A 104 -4.69 -4.23 48.31
C TRP A 104 -5.51 -3.10 47.67
N ASP A 105 -4.92 -1.92 47.49
CA ASP A 105 -5.56 -0.81 46.76
C ASP A 105 -5.92 -1.23 45.33
N VAL A 106 -5.02 -1.95 44.64
CA VAL A 106 -5.30 -2.46 43.28
C VAL A 106 -6.37 -3.56 43.29
N VAL A 107 -6.39 -4.45 44.30
CA VAL A 107 -7.45 -5.46 44.46
C VAL A 107 -8.82 -4.80 44.60
N GLN A 108 -8.91 -3.70 45.36
CA GLN A 108 -10.15 -2.93 45.51
C GLN A 108 -10.62 -2.31 44.18
N GLU A 109 -9.70 -2.03 43.25
CA GLU A 109 -10.03 -1.48 41.93
C GLU A 109 -10.50 -2.55 40.93
N ILE A 110 -9.88 -3.74 40.94
CA ILE A 110 -10.13 -4.78 39.93
C ILE A 110 -11.16 -5.84 40.33
N CYS A 111 -11.50 -5.93 41.62
CA CYS A 111 -12.45 -6.89 42.15
C CYS A 111 -13.82 -6.25 42.41
N ASP A 112 -14.90 -6.91 41.96
CA ASP A 112 -16.27 -6.42 42.15
C ASP A 112 -16.77 -6.50 43.61
N ASP A 113 -16.20 -7.40 44.44
CA ASP A 113 -16.56 -7.58 45.85
C ASP A 113 -15.31 -7.81 46.73
N PRO A 114 -14.49 -6.77 46.95
CA PRO A 114 -13.24 -6.89 47.70
C PRO A 114 -13.47 -7.05 49.20
N ASP A 115 -14.63 -6.66 49.73
CA ASP A 115 -14.97 -6.72 51.17
C ASP A 115 -15.17 -8.16 51.67
N GLY A 116 -15.41 -9.11 50.76
CA GLY A 116 -15.51 -10.54 51.05
C GLY A 116 -14.16 -11.29 51.06
N LEU A 117 -13.06 -10.61 50.75
CA LEU A 117 -11.73 -11.21 50.63
C LEU A 117 -10.87 -10.95 51.87
N ASP A 118 -10.03 -11.92 52.21
CA ASP A 118 -8.97 -11.76 53.20
C ASP A 118 -7.69 -11.26 52.50
N PRO A 119 -7.18 -10.06 52.83
CA PRO A 119 -5.94 -9.53 52.25
C PRO A 119 -4.73 -10.48 52.41
N SER A 120 -4.72 -11.29 53.47
CA SER A 120 -3.66 -12.24 53.77
C SER A 120 -3.80 -13.59 53.04
N ALA A 121 -4.93 -13.83 52.38
CA ALA A 121 -5.25 -15.11 51.73
C ALA A 121 -5.98 -14.91 50.39
N LEU A 122 -5.47 -13.97 49.56
CA LEU A 122 -5.99 -13.73 48.22
C LEU A 122 -5.88 -14.99 47.33
N PRO A 123 -6.88 -15.26 46.46
CA PRO A 123 -6.75 -16.23 45.38
C PRO A 123 -5.50 -15.96 44.53
N GLU A 124 -4.78 -17.00 44.14
CA GLU A 124 -3.49 -16.87 43.45
C GLU A 124 -3.60 -16.16 42.09
N ASP A 125 -4.69 -16.41 41.37
CA ASP A 125 -5.04 -15.76 40.12
C ASP A 125 -5.28 -14.25 40.32
N LEU A 126 -6.13 -13.89 41.28
CA LEU A 126 -6.41 -12.50 41.61
C LEU A 126 -5.16 -11.77 42.12
N ARG A 127 -4.36 -12.41 42.97
CA ARG A 127 -3.10 -11.86 43.47
C ARG A 127 -2.12 -11.60 42.33
N THR A 128 -2.02 -12.53 41.38
CA THR A 128 -1.16 -12.39 40.19
C THR A 128 -1.63 -11.24 39.30
N GLU A 129 -2.93 -11.15 39.03
CA GLU A 129 -3.51 -10.05 38.24
C GLU A 129 -3.30 -8.69 38.92
N ALA A 130 -3.54 -8.61 40.23
CA ALA A 130 -3.32 -7.41 41.02
C ALA A 130 -1.84 -7.00 41.04
N LEU A 131 -0.90 -7.94 41.18
CA LEU A 131 0.54 -7.65 41.12
C LEU A 131 0.96 -7.12 39.74
N GLN A 132 0.44 -7.70 38.66
CA GLN A 132 0.71 -7.22 37.30
C GLN A 132 0.14 -5.82 37.07
N SER A 133 -1.07 -5.55 37.57
CA SER A 133 -1.69 -4.23 37.47
C SER A 133 -0.94 -3.18 38.30
N LEU A 134 -0.55 -3.54 39.54
CA LEU A 134 0.28 -2.71 40.41
C LEU A 134 1.62 -2.35 39.76
N ALA A 135 2.33 -3.33 39.19
CA ALA A 135 3.57 -3.07 38.47
C ALA A 135 3.35 -2.09 37.31
N ARG A 136 2.29 -2.24 36.51
CA ARG A 136 1.98 -1.27 35.43
C ARG A 136 1.69 0.12 35.98
N HIS A 137 0.95 0.25 37.07
CA HIS A 137 0.64 1.54 37.69
C HIS A 137 1.89 2.25 38.19
N LEU A 138 2.75 1.55 38.94
CA LEU A 138 4.02 2.08 39.46
C LEU A 138 4.95 2.47 38.31
N GLY A 139 5.12 1.58 37.34
CA GLY A 139 5.95 1.87 36.18
C GLY A 139 5.45 3.03 35.34
N SER A 140 4.14 3.16 35.14
CA SER A 140 3.54 4.31 34.44
C SER A 140 3.86 5.62 35.16
N ARG A 141 3.73 5.66 36.49
CA ARG A 141 4.09 6.83 37.30
C ARG A 141 5.58 7.17 37.20
N THR A 142 6.44 6.15 37.27
CA THR A 142 7.88 6.33 37.11
C THR A 142 8.22 6.89 35.73
N ILE A 143 7.60 6.39 34.66
CA ILE A 143 7.75 6.92 33.31
C ILE A 143 7.25 8.36 33.21
N GLU A 144 6.07 8.67 33.76
CA GLU A 144 5.50 10.03 33.78
C GLU A 144 6.40 11.06 34.47
N SER A 145 7.25 10.62 35.41
CA SER A 145 8.24 11.47 36.07
C SER A 145 9.47 11.80 35.20
N LEU A 146 9.69 11.05 34.11
CA LEU A 146 10.76 11.30 33.16
C LEU A 146 10.45 12.48 32.25
N SER A 147 11.46 13.02 31.57
CA SER A 147 11.22 14.03 30.53
C SER A 147 10.43 13.44 29.36
N GLU A 148 9.63 14.27 28.68
CA GLU A 148 8.81 13.86 27.51
C GLU A 148 9.63 13.14 26.42
N SER A 149 10.88 13.57 26.22
CA SER A 149 11.83 12.92 25.30
C SER A 149 12.16 11.49 25.73
N GLN A 150 12.45 11.28 27.01
CA GLN A 150 12.77 9.95 27.56
C GLN A 150 11.55 9.04 27.54
N GLN A 151 10.38 9.55 27.93
CA GLN A 151 9.12 8.81 27.85
C GLN A 151 8.88 8.29 26.45
N THR A 152 9.02 9.18 25.45
CA THR A 152 8.83 8.85 24.03
C THR A 152 9.81 7.78 23.57
N LEU A 153 11.10 7.93 23.85
CA LEU A 153 12.13 6.97 23.43
C LEU A 153 11.92 5.58 24.05
N LEU A 154 11.47 5.53 25.30
CA LEU A 154 11.28 4.28 26.04
C LEU A 154 9.99 3.54 25.66
N THR A 155 8.91 4.26 25.36
CA THR A 155 7.58 3.65 25.21
C THR A 155 7.07 3.58 23.78
N THR A 156 7.77 4.19 22.82
CA THR A 156 7.32 4.23 21.42
C THR A 156 8.28 3.51 20.48
N ILE A 157 7.78 3.22 19.28
CA ILE A 157 8.61 2.76 18.16
C ILE A 157 8.38 3.66 16.94
N ILE A 158 9.42 3.80 16.13
CA ILE A 158 9.37 4.60 14.90
C ILE A 158 8.78 3.76 13.77
N PHE A 159 7.67 4.21 13.17
CA PHE A 159 7.22 3.66 11.90
C PHE A 159 7.99 4.31 10.75
N ALA A 160 8.73 3.50 10.00
CA ALA A 160 9.47 3.93 8.83
C ALA A 160 8.82 3.39 7.56
N GLY A 161 8.05 4.23 6.86
CA GLY A 161 7.40 3.85 5.61
C GLY A 161 8.38 3.88 4.43
N CYS A 162 8.45 2.80 3.65
CA CYS A 162 9.33 2.69 2.47
C CYS A 162 9.27 3.95 1.58
N CYS A 163 10.44 4.54 1.29
CA CYS A 163 10.53 5.79 0.54
C CYS A 163 10.04 5.63 -0.91
N GLU A 164 10.38 4.54 -1.60
CA GLU A 164 9.87 4.30 -2.96
C GLU A 164 8.33 4.25 -3.01
N HIS A 165 7.70 3.66 -1.99
CA HIS A 165 6.24 3.67 -1.88
C HIS A 165 5.65 5.07 -1.64
N LYS A 166 6.38 6.00 -1.00
CA LYS A 166 5.96 7.40 -0.88
C LYS A 166 5.87 8.06 -2.25
N ASP A 167 6.93 7.95 -3.06
CA ASP A 167 6.95 8.49 -4.43
C ASP A 167 5.87 7.85 -5.32
N HIS A 168 5.73 6.51 -5.27
CA HIS A 168 4.70 5.80 -6.04
C HIS A 168 3.28 6.27 -5.69
N ASN A 169 3.00 6.44 -4.40
CA ASN A 169 1.70 6.91 -3.95
C ASN A 169 1.46 8.38 -4.29
N CYS A 170 2.50 9.22 -4.28
CA CYS A 170 2.41 10.62 -4.73
C CYS A 170 2.15 10.68 -6.24
N THR A 171 2.89 9.92 -7.05
CA THR A 171 2.68 9.78 -8.50
C THR A 171 1.24 9.38 -8.80
N LYS A 172 0.69 8.40 -8.07
CA LYS A 172 -0.71 7.99 -8.21
C LYS A 172 -1.67 9.16 -7.99
N VAL A 173 -1.45 9.97 -6.97
CA VAL A 173 -2.29 11.15 -6.71
C VAL A 173 -2.12 12.19 -7.81
N GLY A 174 -0.90 12.41 -8.31
CA GLY A 174 -0.62 13.27 -9.46
C GLY A 174 -1.39 12.85 -10.72
N VAL A 175 -1.39 11.55 -11.05
CA VAL A 175 -2.15 10.99 -12.18
C VAL A 175 -3.66 11.25 -12.03
N VAL A 176 -4.20 11.10 -10.81
CA VAL A 176 -5.60 11.44 -10.53
C VAL A 176 -5.84 12.95 -10.64
N GLY A 177 -4.89 13.77 -10.21
CA GLY A 177 -4.92 15.23 -10.31
C GLY A 177 -5.00 15.71 -11.74
N MET A 178 -4.06 15.30 -12.58
CA MET A 178 -4.03 15.66 -14.00
C MET A 178 -5.29 15.15 -14.73
N GLY A 179 -5.77 13.94 -14.40
CA GLY A 179 -7.01 13.39 -14.93
C GLY A 179 -8.24 14.26 -14.63
N LYS A 180 -8.32 14.83 -13.41
CA LYS A 180 -9.35 15.82 -13.04
C LYS A 180 -9.13 17.18 -13.70
N GLY A 181 -7.88 17.57 -13.90
CA GLY A 181 -7.47 18.82 -14.53
C GLY A 181 -8.14 19.03 -15.89
N TRP A 182 -8.18 17.99 -16.74
CA TRP A 182 -8.88 18.07 -18.03
C TRP A 182 -10.34 18.53 -17.90
N GLN A 183 -11.07 18.00 -16.93
CA GLN A 183 -12.47 18.39 -16.69
C GLN A 183 -12.58 19.79 -16.09
N LEU A 184 -11.78 20.09 -15.07
CA LEU A 184 -11.81 21.39 -14.38
C LEU A 184 -11.48 22.56 -15.30
N LEU A 185 -10.56 22.33 -16.24
CA LEU A 185 -10.14 23.31 -17.24
C LEU A 185 -11.01 23.29 -18.51
N SER A 186 -12.06 22.47 -18.54
CA SER A 186 -12.96 22.33 -19.70
C SER A 186 -12.22 21.97 -21.00
N LEU A 187 -11.17 21.16 -20.89
CA LEU A 187 -10.35 20.68 -22.00
C LEU A 187 -10.85 19.32 -22.49
N THR A 188 -10.52 18.95 -23.73
CA THR A 188 -10.82 17.61 -24.24
C THR A 188 -9.96 16.57 -23.52
N PRO A 189 -10.57 15.63 -22.77
CA PRO A 189 -9.81 14.68 -21.97
C PRO A 189 -9.35 13.48 -22.80
N PRO A 190 -8.26 12.78 -22.42
CA PRO A 190 -7.67 11.64 -23.15
C PRO A 190 -8.64 10.55 -23.55
N ILE A 191 -8.51 9.92 -24.72
CA ILE A 191 -9.50 8.93 -25.16
C ILE A 191 -9.79 7.81 -24.15
N LEU A 192 -11.02 7.30 -24.17
CA LEU A 192 -11.41 6.15 -23.36
C LEU A 192 -10.80 4.88 -23.97
N LEU A 193 -9.97 4.18 -23.20
CA LEU A 193 -9.31 2.93 -23.61
C LEU A 193 -10.03 1.74 -22.95
N ALA A 194 -11.31 1.58 -23.31
CA ALA A 194 -12.20 0.53 -22.79
C ALA A 194 -11.68 -0.87 -23.16
N ASN A 195 -11.98 -1.89 -22.35
CA ASN A 195 -11.74 -3.28 -22.78
C ASN A 195 -12.78 -3.69 -23.83
N LYS A 196 -12.59 -4.86 -24.48
CA LYS A 196 -13.45 -5.33 -25.56
C LYS A 196 -14.93 -5.35 -25.21
N ASP A 197 -15.26 -5.85 -24.03
CA ASP A 197 -16.66 -6.03 -23.60
C ASP A 197 -17.32 -4.69 -23.28
N ASN A 198 -16.59 -3.79 -22.60
CA ASN A 198 -17.06 -2.44 -22.32
C ASN A 198 -17.20 -1.64 -23.60
N ALA A 199 -16.25 -1.75 -24.54
CA ALA A 199 -16.32 -1.05 -25.82
C ALA A 199 -17.53 -1.51 -26.64
N ALA A 200 -17.79 -2.83 -26.70
CA ALA A 200 -18.98 -3.36 -27.34
C ALA A 200 -20.26 -2.87 -26.65
N THR A 201 -20.29 -2.86 -25.32
CA THR A 201 -21.43 -2.35 -24.54
C THR A 201 -21.69 -0.87 -24.82
N ILE A 202 -20.64 -0.05 -24.87
CA ILE A 202 -20.72 1.39 -25.18
C ILE A 202 -21.21 1.60 -26.62
N ALA A 203 -20.69 0.84 -27.58
CA ALA A 203 -21.06 0.97 -28.99
C ALA A 203 -22.51 0.55 -29.28
N LEU A 204 -23.07 -0.38 -28.49
CA LEU A 204 -24.47 -0.82 -28.60
C LEU A 204 -25.47 0.14 -27.93
N GLY A 205 -24.99 1.16 -27.21
CA GLY A 205 -25.83 2.17 -26.56
C GLY A 205 -26.52 3.07 -27.59
N VAL A 206 -27.78 2.76 -27.92
CA VAL A 206 -28.65 3.65 -28.71
C VAL A 206 -29.06 4.89 -27.88
N ASP A 207 -29.19 4.71 -26.56
CA ASP A 207 -29.37 5.77 -25.57
C ASP A 207 -28.22 5.70 -24.55
N ALA A 208 -27.49 6.82 -24.38
CA ALA A 208 -26.38 6.94 -23.42
C ALA A 208 -26.82 6.74 -21.95
N ASP A 209 -28.13 6.64 -21.70
CA ASP A 209 -28.78 6.54 -20.39
C ASP A 209 -28.98 5.09 -19.89
N SER A 210 -28.48 4.06 -20.61
CA SER A 210 -28.58 2.70 -20.09
C SER A 210 -27.56 2.44 -18.96
N ASP A 211 -28.05 1.87 -17.86
CA ASP A 211 -27.26 1.37 -16.72
C ASP A 211 -26.01 0.57 -17.13
N ALA A 212 -26.10 -0.21 -18.21
CA ALA A 212 -25.00 -1.03 -18.71
C ALA A 212 -23.91 -0.18 -19.37
N VAL A 213 -24.28 0.81 -20.19
CA VAL A 213 -23.35 1.77 -20.80
C VAL A 213 -22.70 2.63 -19.71
N GLU A 214 -23.46 3.11 -18.73
CA GLU A 214 -22.91 3.92 -17.63
C GLU A 214 -21.91 3.10 -16.79
N ARG A 215 -22.21 1.83 -16.49
CA ARG A 215 -21.27 0.91 -15.83
C ARG A 215 -20.02 0.66 -16.68
N ALA A 216 -20.18 0.44 -17.98
CA ALA A 216 -19.06 0.22 -18.89
C ALA A 216 -18.14 1.45 -19.01
N LEU A 217 -18.72 2.66 -19.04
CA LEU A 217 -17.98 3.93 -19.00
C LEU A 217 -17.22 4.09 -17.69
N LYS A 218 -17.88 3.86 -16.53
CA LYS A 218 -17.25 3.94 -15.20
C LYS A 218 -16.16 2.91 -14.96
N ALA A 219 -16.28 1.72 -15.55
CA ALA A 219 -15.28 0.64 -15.44
C ALA A 219 -14.10 0.83 -16.39
N SER A 220 -14.23 1.71 -17.39
CA SER A 220 -13.20 1.98 -18.38
C SER A 220 -12.26 3.10 -17.91
N GLN A 221 -11.01 3.04 -18.35
CA GLN A 221 -9.96 3.99 -17.97
C GLN A 221 -9.43 4.72 -19.21
N ARG A 222 -8.74 5.82 -18.99
CA ARG A 222 -8.28 6.78 -20.01
C ARG A 222 -6.81 7.14 -19.76
N GLY A 223 -6.18 7.78 -20.73
CA GLY A 223 -4.94 8.50 -20.52
C GLY A 223 -3.70 7.64 -20.36
N ALA A 224 -2.59 8.28 -19.98
CA ALA A 224 -1.24 7.72 -20.04
C ALA A 224 -1.10 6.47 -19.18
N HIS A 225 -1.61 6.50 -17.94
CA HIS A 225 -1.55 5.35 -17.04
C HIS A 225 -2.19 4.12 -17.70
N LYS A 226 -3.37 4.27 -18.31
CA LYS A 226 -4.06 3.16 -18.97
C LYS A 226 -3.33 2.69 -20.23
N LEU A 227 -2.85 3.61 -21.05
CA LEU A 227 -2.04 3.29 -22.23
C LEU A 227 -0.80 2.46 -21.82
N VAL A 228 -0.04 2.95 -20.84
CA VAL A 228 1.17 2.27 -20.35
C VAL A 228 0.84 0.90 -19.77
N SER A 229 -0.27 0.73 -19.03
CA SER A 229 -0.71 -0.60 -18.58
C SER A 229 -1.06 -1.54 -19.75
N ILE A 230 -1.65 -1.03 -20.84
CA ILE A 230 -1.93 -1.83 -22.04
C ILE A 230 -0.62 -2.22 -22.73
N CYS A 231 0.30 -1.27 -22.92
CA CYS A 231 1.62 -1.52 -23.50
C CYS A 231 2.41 -2.53 -22.67
N GLY A 232 2.38 -2.47 -21.33
CA GLY A 232 3.01 -3.50 -20.51
C GLY A 232 2.39 -4.87 -20.68
N ASN A 233 1.06 -4.98 -20.79
CA ASN A 233 0.42 -6.26 -21.11
C ASN A 233 0.74 -6.76 -22.53
N LEU A 234 1.04 -5.87 -23.48
CA LEU A 234 1.43 -6.26 -24.83
C LEU A 234 2.93 -6.60 -24.93
N PHE A 235 3.81 -5.87 -24.24
CA PHE A 235 5.25 -5.88 -24.50
C PHE A 235 6.07 -6.46 -23.34
N ARG A 236 5.46 -6.67 -22.16
CA ARG A 236 6.06 -7.36 -21.01
C ARG A 236 4.95 -7.98 -20.15
N HIS A 237 4.31 -9.00 -20.71
CA HIS A 237 3.20 -9.66 -20.05
C HIS A 237 3.69 -10.54 -18.89
N LYS A 238 2.87 -10.68 -17.83
CA LYS A 238 3.19 -11.53 -16.67
C LYS A 238 3.25 -13.04 -16.96
N ASP A 239 2.57 -13.44 -18.02
CA ASP A 239 2.54 -14.79 -18.60
C ASP A 239 3.38 -14.72 -19.88
N ASP A 240 4.52 -15.40 -19.85
CA ASP A 240 5.56 -15.37 -20.89
C ASP A 240 5.12 -15.97 -22.24
N LYS A 241 3.97 -16.64 -22.25
CA LYS A 241 3.34 -17.18 -23.47
C LYS A 241 2.41 -16.19 -24.17
N LYS A 242 2.17 -15.02 -23.58
CA LYS A 242 1.24 -14.00 -24.09
C LYS A 242 1.99 -12.70 -24.42
N GLY A 243 1.44 -11.97 -25.39
CA GLY A 243 1.99 -10.69 -25.83
C GLY A 243 3.11 -10.85 -26.87
N HIS A 244 3.79 -9.74 -27.12
CA HIS A 244 4.80 -9.51 -28.15
C HIS A 244 6.19 -9.29 -27.56
N GLN A 245 6.45 -9.70 -26.32
CA GLN A 245 7.63 -9.27 -25.54
C GLN A 245 8.99 -9.62 -26.15
N ASP A 246 9.13 -10.78 -26.80
CA ASP A 246 10.42 -11.14 -27.41
C ASP A 246 10.61 -10.44 -28.76
N LEU A 247 9.55 -10.33 -29.56
CA LEU A 247 9.56 -9.54 -30.79
C LEU A 247 9.84 -8.05 -30.50
N HIS A 248 9.20 -7.50 -29.46
CA HIS A 248 9.43 -6.16 -28.93
C HIS A 248 10.90 -5.99 -28.56
N ARG A 249 11.45 -6.90 -27.75
CA ARG A 249 12.86 -6.86 -27.35
C ARG A 249 13.78 -6.82 -28.56
N HIS A 250 13.57 -7.66 -29.57
CA HIS A 250 14.40 -7.71 -30.77
C HIS A 250 14.31 -6.44 -31.60
N PHE A 251 13.10 -5.96 -31.88
CA PHE A 251 12.88 -4.72 -32.63
C PHE A 251 13.49 -3.51 -31.92
N PHE A 252 13.19 -3.34 -30.63
CA PHE A 252 13.67 -2.19 -29.86
C PHE A 252 15.14 -2.27 -29.47
N THR A 253 15.80 -3.42 -29.52
CA THR A 253 17.27 -3.47 -29.35
C THR A 253 17.95 -2.65 -30.45
N LYS A 254 17.47 -2.75 -31.69
CA LYS A 254 17.99 -1.96 -32.82
C LYS A 254 17.60 -0.50 -32.67
N VAL A 255 16.32 -0.21 -32.43
CA VAL A 255 15.83 1.18 -32.29
C VAL A 255 16.55 1.93 -31.17
N LYS A 256 16.73 1.29 -29.99
CA LYS A 256 17.43 1.89 -28.86
C LYS A 256 18.90 2.17 -29.19
N PHE A 257 19.58 1.23 -29.86
CA PHE A 257 20.94 1.47 -30.35
C PHE A 257 21.03 2.64 -31.34
N ASP A 258 20.09 2.72 -32.29
CA ASP A 258 20.08 3.79 -33.30
C ASP A 258 19.85 5.18 -32.67
N VAL A 259 19.15 5.26 -31.53
CA VAL A 259 18.86 6.52 -30.81
C VAL A 259 19.95 6.87 -29.79
N THR A 260 20.38 5.92 -28.95
CA THR A 260 21.27 6.20 -27.82
C THR A 260 22.72 5.84 -28.07
N GLY A 261 23.02 5.07 -29.13
CA GLY A 261 24.35 4.49 -29.39
C GLY A 261 24.70 3.32 -28.48
N GLU A 262 23.81 2.91 -27.57
CA GLU A 262 24.05 1.85 -26.60
C GLU A 262 23.22 0.60 -26.89
N HIS A 263 23.87 -0.56 -26.83
CA HIS A 263 23.18 -1.84 -26.94
C HIS A 263 22.35 -2.11 -25.68
N SER A 264 21.05 -1.80 -25.76
CA SER A 264 20.09 -2.11 -24.71
C SER A 264 19.14 -3.21 -25.14
N THR A 265 19.14 -4.34 -24.43
CA THR A 265 18.16 -5.42 -24.62
C THR A 265 17.05 -5.39 -23.58
N VAL A 266 16.89 -4.24 -22.91
CA VAL A 266 15.91 -4.03 -21.85
C VAL A 266 14.50 -4.05 -22.44
N LYS A 267 13.68 -4.98 -21.95
CA LYS A 267 12.25 -5.09 -22.27
C LYS A 267 11.50 -3.85 -21.78
N PHE A 268 10.27 -3.65 -22.28
CA PHE A 268 9.37 -2.61 -21.77
C PHE A 268 9.29 -2.61 -20.22
N PRO A 269 9.02 -1.49 -19.54
CA PRO A 269 8.90 -1.46 -18.08
C PRO A 269 7.84 -2.42 -17.53
N ASP A 270 8.11 -2.99 -16.36
CA ASP A 270 7.29 -4.07 -15.76
C ASP A 270 6.03 -3.53 -15.06
N THR A 271 5.07 -3.04 -15.85
CA THR A 271 3.83 -2.47 -15.30
C THR A 271 2.91 -3.51 -14.67
N SER A 272 3.17 -4.81 -14.91
CA SER A 272 2.37 -5.91 -14.38
C SER A 272 2.78 -6.29 -12.96
N ASN A 273 4.08 -6.17 -12.63
CA ASN A 273 4.63 -6.58 -11.34
C ASN A 273 5.09 -5.40 -10.46
N VAL A 274 5.44 -4.27 -11.05
CA VAL A 274 5.93 -3.08 -10.35
C VAL A 274 4.87 -1.98 -10.45
N HIS A 275 4.67 -1.21 -9.36
CA HIS A 275 3.61 -0.20 -9.22
C HIS A 275 3.85 1.05 -10.09
N TYR A 276 3.67 2.27 -9.55
CA TYR A 276 3.61 3.50 -10.37
C TYR A 276 4.97 3.91 -10.95
N GLY A 277 6.10 3.50 -10.36
CA GLY A 277 7.43 3.77 -10.92
C GLY A 277 7.65 3.15 -12.29
N SER A 278 7.17 1.92 -12.54
CA SER A 278 7.25 1.33 -13.88
C SER A 278 6.28 1.99 -14.87
N HIS A 279 5.20 2.63 -14.41
CA HIS A 279 4.31 3.40 -15.29
C HIS A 279 4.95 4.70 -15.73
N ASN A 280 5.65 5.41 -14.84
CA ASN A 280 6.46 6.58 -15.20
C ASN A 280 7.56 6.20 -16.20
N ALA A 281 8.28 5.09 -15.96
CA ALA A 281 9.28 4.59 -16.89
C ALA A 281 8.66 4.19 -18.24
N GLY A 282 7.47 3.57 -18.22
CA GLY A 282 6.75 3.20 -19.43
C GLY A 282 6.31 4.42 -20.23
N ALA A 283 5.85 5.49 -19.57
CA ALA A 283 5.54 6.76 -20.21
C ALA A 283 6.79 7.37 -20.90
N ALA A 284 7.93 7.38 -20.20
CA ALA A 284 9.20 7.84 -20.77
C ALA A 284 9.61 7.02 -21.99
N GLU A 285 9.48 5.70 -21.95
CA GLU A 285 9.78 4.83 -23.09
C GLU A 285 8.83 5.09 -24.28
N LEU A 286 7.54 5.27 -24.04
CA LEU A 286 6.58 5.57 -25.11
C LEU A 286 6.77 6.96 -25.73
N VAL A 287 7.19 7.96 -24.95
CA VAL A 287 7.53 9.30 -25.46
C VAL A 287 8.80 9.26 -26.30
N THR A 288 9.87 8.65 -25.78
CA THR A 288 11.18 8.59 -26.43
C THR A 288 11.12 7.88 -27.79
N TYR A 289 10.38 6.77 -27.85
CA TYR A 289 10.32 5.94 -29.05
C TYR A 289 8.93 5.96 -29.72
N HIS A 290 8.21 7.08 -29.60
CA HIS A 290 6.82 7.22 -30.05
C HIS A 290 6.57 6.72 -31.48
N ALA A 291 7.36 7.22 -32.43
CA ALA A 291 7.26 6.82 -33.84
C ALA A 291 7.57 5.32 -34.05
N ALA A 292 8.58 4.80 -33.36
CA ALA A 292 8.96 3.40 -33.46
C ALA A 292 7.90 2.45 -32.87
N TYR A 293 7.15 2.88 -31.85
CA TYR A 293 6.00 2.10 -31.35
C TYR A 293 4.85 2.03 -32.36
N LEU A 294 4.58 3.11 -33.09
CA LEU A 294 3.60 3.10 -34.18
C LEU A 294 4.06 2.22 -35.35
N GLU A 295 5.33 2.27 -35.71
CA GLU A 295 5.91 1.36 -36.71
C GLU A 295 5.82 -0.09 -36.26
N PHE A 296 6.20 -0.38 -35.02
CA PHE A 296 6.14 -1.72 -34.44
C PHE A 296 4.74 -2.32 -34.46
N LEU A 297 3.72 -1.54 -34.06
CA LEU A 297 2.32 -1.97 -34.13
C LEU A 297 1.84 -2.18 -35.58
N SER A 298 2.36 -1.40 -36.54
CA SER A 298 2.07 -1.59 -37.96
C SER A 298 2.66 -2.92 -38.46
N ILE A 299 3.89 -3.24 -38.07
CA ILE A 299 4.54 -4.53 -38.39
C ILE A 299 3.71 -5.69 -37.81
N ILE A 300 3.30 -5.61 -36.55
CA ILE A 300 2.45 -6.63 -35.91
C ILE A 300 1.11 -6.79 -36.64
N ARG A 301 0.49 -5.68 -37.06
CA ARG A 301 -0.77 -5.70 -37.81
C ARG A 301 -0.61 -6.49 -39.11
N ASP A 302 0.46 -6.22 -39.84
CA ASP A 302 0.66 -6.71 -41.20
C ASP A 302 1.29 -8.12 -41.23
N SER A 303 1.97 -8.54 -40.15
CA SER A 303 2.60 -9.86 -40.04
C SER A 303 1.65 -11.01 -39.67
N LYS A 304 0.37 -10.71 -39.40
CA LYS A 304 -0.61 -11.73 -39.01
C LYS A 304 -1.20 -12.43 -40.23
N GLN A 305 -1.66 -13.66 -40.01
CA GLN A 305 -2.36 -14.45 -41.04
C GLN A 305 -3.56 -13.69 -41.61
N THR A 306 -4.31 -12.99 -40.75
CA THR A 306 -5.31 -12.01 -41.16
C THR A 306 -4.82 -10.63 -40.70
N PRO A 307 -4.46 -9.72 -41.63
CA PRO A 307 -4.00 -8.39 -41.26
C PRO A 307 -5.01 -7.65 -40.39
N GLY A 308 -4.54 -7.05 -39.29
CA GLY A 308 -5.40 -6.32 -38.37
C GLY A 308 -4.86 -6.21 -36.95
N LEU A 309 -5.29 -5.17 -36.23
CA LEU A 309 -5.02 -5.01 -34.81
C LEU A 309 -6.11 -5.71 -34.00
N ASN A 310 -5.73 -6.47 -32.98
CA ASN A 310 -6.67 -6.93 -31.97
C ASN A 310 -7.08 -5.76 -31.07
N HIS A 311 -8.10 -5.95 -30.23
CA HIS A 311 -8.64 -4.86 -29.41
C HIS A 311 -7.59 -4.16 -28.52
N SER A 312 -6.69 -4.92 -27.90
CA SER A 312 -5.66 -4.36 -27.02
C SER A 312 -4.62 -3.58 -27.80
N GLU A 313 -4.18 -4.09 -28.94
CA GLU A 313 -3.25 -3.40 -29.84
C GLU A 313 -3.89 -2.16 -30.47
N GLN A 314 -5.19 -2.21 -30.81
CA GLN A 314 -5.93 -1.07 -31.32
C GLN A 314 -6.05 0.02 -30.25
N ASN A 315 -6.28 -0.35 -28.98
CA ASN A 315 -6.26 0.62 -27.89
C ASN A 315 -4.87 1.25 -27.71
N ALA A 316 -3.80 0.45 -27.81
CA ALA A 316 -2.44 0.98 -27.76
C ALA A 316 -2.18 1.95 -28.92
N TRP A 317 -2.56 1.58 -30.13
CA TRP A 317 -2.49 2.42 -31.32
C TRP A 317 -3.25 3.74 -31.14
N ASN A 318 -4.49 3.66 -30.67
CA ASN A 318 -5.34 4.82 -30.46
C ASN A 318 -4.73 5.75 -29.39
N GLY A 319 -4.26 5.19 -28.27
CA GLY A 319 -3.66 5.98 -27.20
C GLY A 319 -2.35 6.67 -27.64
N LEU A 320 -1.53 6.00 -28.45
CA LEU A 320 -0.32 6.60 -29.02
C LEU A 320 -0.64 7.73 -30.00
N ASN A 321 -1.77 7.68 -30.71
CA ASN A 321 -2.19 8.76 -31.61
C ASN A 321 -3.00 9.86 -30.91
N ASP A 322 -3.41 9.67 -29.67
CA ASP A 322 -4.22 10.62 -28.92
C ASP A 322 -3.34 11.66 -28.21
N ILE A 323 -3.42 12.92 -28.64
CA ILE A 323 -2.60 14.02 -28.13
C ILE A 323 -2.79 14.24 -26.61
N PRO A 324 -4.01 14.27 -26.04
CA PRO A 324 -4.16 14.38 -24.60
C PRO A 324 -3.57 13.18 -23.83
N THR A 325 -3.71 11.94 -24.34
CA THR A 325 -3.02 10.76 -23.75
C THR A 325 -1.51 10.94 -23.75
N MET A 326 -0.94 11.37 -24.87
CA MET A 326 0.51 11.61 -24.98
C MET A 326 0.97 12.82 -24.15
N THR A 327 0.11 13.82 -23.95
CA THR A 327 0.36 14.94 -23.03
C THR A 327 0.56 14.44 -21.60
N GLU A 328 -0.30 13.53 -21.13
CA GLU A 328 -0.13 12.88 -19.84
C GLU A 328 1.17 12.03 -19.76
N CYS A 329 1.57 11.36 -20.85
CA CYS A 329 2.84 10.64 -20.89
C CYS A 329 4.04 11.59 -20.73
N CYS A 330 4.00 12.76 -21.38
CA CYS A 330 5.03 13.79 -21.21
C CYS A 330 5.10 14.28 -19.75
N VAL A 331 3.96 14.55 -19.11
CA VAL A 331 3.92 14.96 -17.68
C VAL A 331 4.55 13.91 -16.77
N MET A 332 4.19 12.64 -16.94
CA MET A 332 4.77 11.53 -16.16
C MET A 332 6.28 11.39 -16.39
N THR A 333 6.74 11.63 -17.63
CA THR A 333 8.17 11.59 -18.00
C THR A 333 8.97 12.70 -17.35
N LEU A 334 8.44 13.93 -17.32
CA LEU A 334 9.06 15.07 -16.66
C LEU A 334 9.14 14.84 -15.15
N TYR A 335 8.05 14.43 -14.50
CA TYR A 335 8.03 14.17 -13.06
C TYR A 335 9.01 13.06 -12.66
N LYS A 336 9.10 11.98 -13.48
CA LYS A 336 10.08 10.91 -13.27
C LYS A 336 11.50 11.44 -13.18
N ASN A 337 11.92 12.23 -14.18
CA ASN A 337 13.30 12.68 -14.31
C ASN A 337 13.63 13.84 -13.36
N ALA A 338 12.67 14.70 -13.05
CA ALA A 338 12.87 15.87 -12.19
C ALA A 338 12.76 15.55 -10.70
N VAL A 339 11.93 14.58 -10.31
CA VAL A 339 11.56 14.32 -8.90
C VAL A 339 11.81 12.87 -8.52
N SER A 340 11.12 11.90 -9.14
CA SER A 340 11.11 10.51 -8.66
C SER A 340 12.48 9.86 -8.71
N ASP A 341 13.17 9.93 -9.85
CA ASP A 341 14.47 9.29 -10.02
C ASP A 341 15.54 9.88 -9.09
N PRO A 342 15.71 11.22 -9.00
CA PRO A 342 16.59 11.83 -8.01
C PRO A 342 16.25 11.47 -6.56
N TYR A 343 14.96 11.42 -6.21
CA TYR A 343 14.50 11.07 -4.87
C TYR A 343 14.85 9.62 -4.51
N VAL A 344 14.54 8.68 -5.40
CA VAL A 344 14.88 7.25 -5.23
C VAL A 344 16.40 7.07 -5.19
N ALA A 345 17.15 7.79 -6.02
CA ALA A 345 18.60 7.76 -5.98
C ALA A 345 19.16 8.28 -4.64
N ALA A 346 18.62 9.39 -4.11
CA ALA A 346 19.04 9.96 -2.84
C ALA A 346 18.78 9.02 -1.65
N THR A 347 17.64 8.32 -1.66
CA THR A 347 17.24 7.39 -0.59
C THR A 347 17.92 6.04 -0.67
N ARG A 348 18.44 5.64 -1.84
CA ARG A 348 19.22 4.39 -2.03
C ARG A 348 20.73 4.55 -1.85
N LYS A 349 21.23 5.75 -1.53
CA LYS A 349 22.68 5.93 -1.29
C LYS A 349 23.15 5.07 -0.11
N PRO A 350 24.32 4.41 -0.20
CA PRO A 350 24.89 3.68 0.92
C PRO A 350 25.06 4.58 2.15
N GLY A 351 24.75 4.03 3.33
CA GLY A 351 24.88 4.75 4.60
C GLY A 351 23.76 5.75 4.90
N VAL A 352 22.76 5.90 4.03
CA VAL A 352 21.60 6.74 4.33
C VAL A 352 20.70 6.04 5.34
N ASN A 353 20.37 6.76 6.40
CA ASN A 353 19.48 6.32 7.46
C ASN A 353 18.10 7.00 7.33
N HIS A 354 17.04 6.25 7.58
CA HIS A 354 15.67 6.75 7.43
C HIS A 354 15.39 7.99 8.29
N VAL A 355 15.88 8.00 9.54
CA VAL A 355 15.63 9.09 10.51
C VAL A 355 16.28 10.42 10.12
N ASP A 356 17.19 10.40 9.14
CA ASP A 356 17.88 11.60 8.63
C ASP A 356 17.20 12.17 7.37
N LEU A 357 16.11 11.57 6.90
CA LEU A 357 15.46 11.97 5.64
C LEU A 357 14.49 13.15 5.77
N GLY A 358 14.29 13.70 6.98
CA GLY A 358 13.42 14.86 7.19
C GLY A 358 13.72 16.03 6.23
N PRO A 359 14.98 16.51 6.16
CA PRO A 359 15.39 17.54 5.21
C PRO A 359 15.11 17.20 3.75
N LEU A 360 15.32 15.95 3.32
CA LEU A 360 15.02 15.52 1.95
C LEU A 360 13.53 15.67 1.63
N HIS A 361 12.63 15.27 2.54
CA HIS A 361 11.19 15.37 2.30
C HIS A 361 10.68 16.81 2.34
N MET A 362 11.30 17.69 3.12
CA MET A 362 11.06 19.14 3.04
C MET A 362 11.50 19.69 1.68
N HIS A 363 12.70 19.31 1.22
CA HIS A 363 13.26 19.71 -0.07
C HIS A 363 12.40 19.25 -1.25
N VAL A 364 11.90 18.01 -1.24
CA VAL A 364 10.98 17.50 -2.27
C VAL A 364 9.73 18.37 -2.40
N ARG A 365 9.09 18.73 -1.27
CA ARG A 365 7.90 19.58 -1.29
C ARG A 365 8.21 20.97 -1.83
N ALA A 366 9.30 21.58 -1.37
CA ALA A 366 9.74 22.89 -1.85
C ALA A 366 10.06 22.86 -3.35
N HIS A 367 10.73 21.81 -3.83
CA HIS A 367 11.05 21.62 -5.24
C HIS A 367 9.80 21.47 -6.10
N ILE A 368 8.85 20.63 -5.70
CA ILE A 368 7.57 20.47 -6.43
C ILE A 368 6.81 21.80 -6.50
N GLN A 369 6.81 22.59 -5.41
CA GLN A 369 6.19 23.92 -5.40
C GLN A 369 6.90 24.85 -6.39
N LYS A 370 8.24 24.87 -6.39
CA LYS A 370 9.05 25.63 -7.35
C LYS A 370 8.71 25.28 -8.80
N LEU A 371 8.59 23.98 -9.12
CA LEU A 371 8.22 23.50 -10.45
C LEU A 371 6.78 23.83 -10.82
N HIS A 372 5.86 23.82 -9.85
CA HIS A 372 4.47 24.23 -10.08
C HIS A 372 4.37 25.72 -10.42
N ASP A 373 5.12 26.55 -9.70
CA ASP A 373 5.10 28.00 -9.86
C ASP A 373 5.83 28.45 -11.13
N ASN A 374 6.89 27.73 -11.52
CA ASN A 374 7.70 28.01 -12.71
C ASN A 374 7.85 26.73 -13.58
N PRO A 375 6.79 26.31 -14.31
CA PRO A 375 6.83 25.08 -15.11
C PRO A 375 7.85 25.12 -16.25
N ASP A 376 8.25 26.30 -16.72
CA ASP A 376 9.28 26.49 -17.75
C ASP A 376 10.65 25.93 -17.35
N LEU A 377 10.90 25.74 -16.05
CA LEU A 377 12.08 25.00 -15.57
C LEU A 377 12.15 23.57 -16.14
N LEU A 378 11.00 22.98 -16.50
CA LEU A 378 10.91 21.67 -17.14
C LEU A 378 10.61 21.75 -18.64
N LEU A 379 9.89 22.78 -19.08
CA LEU A 379 9.36 22.88 -20.44
C LEU A 379 10.29 23.62 -21.40
N ASP A 380 11.12 24.55 -20.91
CA ASP A 380 12.11 25.24 -21.71
C ASP A 380 13.39 24.38 -21.82
N PRO A 381 13.80 23.97 -23.04
CA PRO A 381 15.03 23.19 -23.25
C PRO A 381 16.31 23.89 -22.81
N THR A 382 16.26 25.21 -22.61
CA THR A 382 17.41 26.02 -22.19
C THR A 382 17.52 26.19 -20.67
N SER A 383 16.53 25.72 -19.92
CA SER A 383 16.52 25.76 -18.45
C SER A 383 17.67 24.96 -17.85
N SER A 384 18.24 25.49 -16.75
CA SER A 384 19.32 24.81 -16.02
C SER A 384 18.81 23.53 -15.33
N CYS A 385 19.56 22.44 -15.49
CA CYS A 385 19.29 21.19 -14.76
C CYS A 385 19.41 21.36 -13.24
N GLU A 386 20.22 22.31 -12.77
CA GLU A 386 20.36 22.65 -11.34
C GLU A 386 19.02 23.10 -10.74
N ASP A 387 18.21 23.80 -11.54
CA ASP A 387 16.93 24.32 -11.11
C ASP A 387 15.76 23.38 -11.38
N ALA A 388 15.89 22.54 -12.40
CA ALA A 388 14.85 21.64 -12.90
C ALA A 388 14.76 20.32 -12.13
N THR A 389 15.90 19.80 -11.64
CA THR A 389 15.96 18.50 -10.95
C THR A 389 16.10 18.65 -9.44
N LEU A 390 15.54 17.69 -8.70
CA LEU A 390 15.55 17.72 -7.24
C LEU A 390 16.97 17.71 -6.64
N ASP A 391 17.90 17.00 -7.25
CA ASP A 391 19.30 16.89 -6.79
C ASP A 391 20.26 17.83 -7.53
N GLY A 392 19.72 18.70 -8.40
CA GLY A 392 20.47 19.67 -9.19
C GLY A 392 21.41 19.06 -10.23
N LYS A 393 21.20 17.79 -10.61
CA LYS A 393 22.04 17.07 -11.58
C LYS A 393 21.39 17.03 -12.96
N PRO A 394 22.15 16.68 -14.02
CA PRO A 394 21.55 16.39 -15.32
C PRO A 394 20.45 15.35 -15.24
N PHE A 395 19.45 15.44 -16.12
CA PHE A 395 18.38 14.45 -16.19
C PHE A 395 18.95 13.05 -16.40
N ARG A 396 18.44 12.08 -15.64
CA ARG A 396 18.90 10.69 -15.73
C ARG A 396 18.63 10.10 -17.11
N ASP A 397 17.51 10.47 -17.73
CA ASP A 397 17.13 10.11 -19.09
C ASP A 397 16.95 11.37 -19.94
N GLN A 398 18.07 11.94 -20.39
CA GLN A 398 18.08 13.16 -21.20
C GLN A 398 17.29 12.99 -22.50
N PHE A 399 17.42 11.84 -23.17
CA PHE A 399 16.70 11.54 -24.42
C PHE A 399 15.18 11.60 -24.23
N ALA A 400 14.66 11.10 -23.11
CA ALA A 400 13.23 11.18 -22.82
C ALA A 400 12.76 12.62 -22.60
N VAL A 401 13.56 13.46 -21.93
CA VAL A 401 13.22 14.89 -21.72
C VAL A 401 13.28 15.67 -23.03
N ASP A 402 14.34 15.46 -23.84
CA ASP A 402 14.46 16.08 -25.16
C ASP A 402 13.29 15.68 -26.08
N SER A 403 12.83 14.43 -25.96
CA SER A 403 11.65 13.93 -26.68
C SER A 403 10.35 14.59 -26.21
N VAL A 404 10.22 14.91 -24.91
CA VAL A 404 9.11 15.73 -24.41
C VAL A 404 9.17 17.13 -25.03
N HIS A 405 10.32 17.78 -25.06
CA HIS A 405 10.49 19.11 -25.66
C HIS A 405 10.14 19.11 -27.14
N PHE A 406 10.57 18.09 -27.89
CA PHE A 406 10.19 17.91 -29.29
C PHE A 406 8.67 17.76 -29.45
N MET A 407 8.03 17.00 -28.56
CA MET A 407 6.57 16.79 -28.57
C MET A 407 5.76 17.97 -28.05
N ALA A 408 6.35 18.90 -27.28
CA ALA A 408 5.64 19.98 -26.62
C ALA A 408 4.80 20.83 -27.59
N SER A 409 5.34 21.08 -28.80
CA SER A 409 4.63 21.80 -29.88
C SER A 409 3.31 21.13 -30.31
N ARG A 410 3.18 19.82 -30.11
CA ARG A 410 1.98 19.03 -30.44
C ARG A 410 1.06 18.83 -29.24
N CYS A 411 1.51 19.19 -28.03
CA CYS A 411 0.79 19.01 -26.77
C CYS A 411 0.41 20.40 -26.18
N PRO A 412 -0.61 21.08 -26.72
CA PRO A 412 -0.93 22.48 -26.38
C PRO A 412 -1.36 22.69 -24.93
N HIS A 413 -1.69 21.61 -24.21
CA HIS A 413 -2.12 21.65 -22.81
C HIS A 413 -1.06 21.10 -21.85
N LEU A 414 0.18 20.86 -22.30
CA LEU A 414 1.23 20.26 -21.49
C LEU A 414 1.50 21.04 -20.20
N GLU A 415 1.67 22.36 -20.28
CA GLU A 415 1.94 23.20 -19.11
C GLU A 415 0.81 23.13 -18.07
N VAL A 416 -0.44 23.34 -18.49
CA VAL A 416 -1.58 23.38 -17.56
C VAL A 416 -1.84 22.03 -16.91
N ILE A 417 -1.64 20.93 -17.64
CA ILE A 417 -1.81 19.57 -17.12
C ILE A 417 -0.64 19.16 -16.21
N LEU A 418 0.59 19.60 -16.50
CA LEU A 418 1.75 19.46 -15.62
C LEU A 418 1.49 20.15 -14.28
N LYS A 419 0.97 21.38 -14.29
CA LYS A 419 0.64 22.12 -13.06
C LYS A 419 -0.42 21.39 -12.23
N GLU A 420 -1.48 20.86 -12.85
CA GLU A 420 -2.50 20.09 -12.13
C GLU A 420 -1.95 18.77 -11.54
N PHE A 421 -0.99 18.14 -12.22
CA PHE A 421 -0.25 17.00 -11.64
C PHE A 421 0.53 17.42 -10.39
N LEU A 422 1.41 18.42 -10.52
CA LEU A 422 2.30 18.87 -9.43
C LEU A 422 1.49 19.35 -8.22
N LYS A 423 0.47 20.18 -8.47
CA LYS A 423 -0.48 20.67 -7.44
C LYS A 423 -1.13 19.55 -6.66
N ALA A 424 -1.52 18.45 -7.32
CA ALA A 424 -2.11 17.30 -6.66
C ALA A 424 -1.09 16.50 -5.84
N THR A 425 0.18 16.46 -6.26
CA THR A 425 1.23 15.73 -5.52
C THR A 425 1.67 16.42 -4.23
N LEU A 426 1.61 17.74 -4.12
CA LEU A 426 2.03 18.50 -2.93
C LEU A 426 1.39 18.01 -1.61
N PRO A 427 0.04 17.99 -1.47
CA PRO A 427 -0.59 17.47 -0.26
C PRO A 427 -0.40 15.95 -0.08
N ALA A 428 -0.11 15.22 -1.17
CA ALA A 428 0.22 13.81 -1.08
C ALA A 428 1.58 13.60 -0.41
N TRP A 429 2.60 14.36 -0.81
CA TRP A 429 3.92 14.32 -0.19
C TRP A 429 3.87 14.65 1.29
N GLU A 430 3.14 15.69 1.68
CA GLU A 430 2.91 16.02 3.10
C GLU A 430 2.29 14.85 3.87
N ARG A 431 1.22 14.25 3.33
CA ARG A 431 0.56 13.10 3.98
C ARG A 431 1.47 11.87 4.08
N PHE A 432 2.24 11.57 3.04
CA PHE A 432 3.09 10.38 2.98
C PHE A 432 4.47 10.58 3.63
N SER A 433 4.80 11.80 4.04
CA SER A 433 6.00 12.12 4.84
C SER A 433 5.65 12.60 6.25
N ALA A 434 4.44 12.31 6.74
CA ALA A 434 3.94 12.79 8.04
C ALA A 434 4.79 12.32 9.22
N GLU A 435 5.49 11.18 9.10
CA GLU A 435 6.46 10.72 10.10
C GLU A 435 7.68 11.66 10.29
N PHE A 436 7.86 12.66 9.42
CA PHE A 436 8.91 13.69 9.53
C PHE A 436 8.36 15.08 9.90
N ALA A 437 7.12 15.17 10.37
CA ALA A 437 6.54 16.44 10.81
C ALA A 437 7.37 17.07 11.96
N PRO A 438 7.35 18.40 12.15
CA PRO A 438 8.18 19.07 13.17
C PRO A 438 8.01 18.54 14.60
N ASP A 439 6.83 18.02 14.92
CA ASP A 439 6.41 17.42 16.19
C ASP A 439 6.45 15.88 16.19
N SER A 440 6.94 15.26 15.11
CA SER A 440 7.08 13.81 15.02
C SER A 440 8.22 13.29 15.90
N ILE A 441 8.12 12.02 16.30
CA ILE A 441 9.18 11.31 17.03
C ILE A 441 10.54 11.49 16.33
N ILE A 442 10.60 11.34 15.00
CA ILE A 442 11.84 11.45 14.22
C ILE A 442 12.45 12.86 14.30
N SER A 443 11.61 13.90 14.31
CA SER A 443 12.05 15.30 14.41
C SER A 443 12.60 15.62 15.80
N LEU A 444 12.03 15.01 16.84
CA LEU A 444 12.41 15.22 18.24
C LEU A 444 13.66 14.46 18.68
N LEU A 445 14.11 13.45 17.91
CA LEU A 445 15.34 12.72 18.22
C LEU A 445 16.57 13.64 18.21
N SER A 446 17.34 13.59 19.30
CA SER A 446 18.67 14.18 19.38
C SER A 446 19.64 13.52 18.40
N PRO A 447 20.75 14.19 18.03
CA PRO A 447 21.79 13.60 17.19
C PRO A 447 22.35 12.28 17.76
N ALA A 448 22.48 12.18 19.08
CA ALA A 448 22.96 10.96 19.73
C ALA A 448 21.97 9.81 19.60
N GLU A 449 20.67 10.06 19.76
CA GLU A 449 19.64 9.03 19.60
C GLU A 449 19.54 8.56 18.14
N LYS A 450 19.69 9.46 17.16
CA LYS A 450 19.70 9.07 15.73
C LYS A 450 20.84 8.11 15.39
N LEU A 451 22.00 8.24 16.03
CA LEU A 451 23.13 7.32 15.84
C LEU A 451 22.85 5.90 16.37
N LEU A 452 21.95 5.77 17.35
CA LEU A 452 21.55 4.47 17.91
C LEU A 452 20.45 3.78 17.08
N ILE A 453 19.83 4.50 16.15
CA ILE A 453 18.67 4.03 15.38
C ILE A 453 19.07 3.88 13.93
N SER A 454 19.35 2.65 13.48
CA SER A 454 19.65 2.37 12.08
C SER A 454 18.45 1.75 11.38
N ILE A 455 17.82 2.51 10.47
CA ILE A 455 16.67 2.04 9.68
C ILE A 455 16.95 2.26 8.19
N PRO A 456 16.83 1.23 7.34
CA PRO A 456 16.96 1.41 5.90
C PRO A 456 15.81 2.29 5.35
N PRO A 457 16.08 3.24 4.45
CA PRO A 457 15.06 4.05 3.78
C PRO A 457 14.06 3.25 2.94
N MET A 458 14.51 2.09 2.43
CA MET A 458 13.77 1.22 1.53
C MET A 458 13.44 -0.12 2.19
N ASN A 459 12.36 -0.75 1.73
CA ASN A 459 11.94 -2.09 2.14
C ASN A 459 12.47 -3.20 1.18
N ASP A 460 13.44 -2.86 0.31
CA ASP A 460 14.00 -3.71 -0.73
C ASP A 460 14.46 -5.08 -0.18
N SER A 461 15.04 -5.12 1.02
CA SER A 461 15.51 -6.36 1.65
C SER A 461 14.41 -7.36 1.98
N ASN A 462 13.20 -6.88 2.28
CA ASN A 462 12.03 -7.71 2.55
C ASN A 462 11.32 -8.09 1.24
N GLU A 463 11.19 -7.15 0.30
CA GLU A 463 10.63 -7.43 -1.04
C GLU A 463 11.50 -8.44 -1.82
N GLY A 464 12.82 -8.34 -1.68
CA GLY A 464 13.80 -9.23 -2.27
C GLY A 464 13.64 -10.68 -1.83
N LEU A 465 13.22 -10.94 -0.58
CA LEU A 465 12.93 -12.30 -0.10
C LEU A 465 11.76 -12.95 -0.85
N LEU A 466 10.69 -12.20 -1.10
CA LEU A 466 9.53 -12.68 -1.85
C LEU A 466 9.90 -12.94 -3.32
N GLY A 467 10.78 -12.12 -3.88
CA GLY A 467 11.41 -12.37 -5.18
C GLY A 467 12.22 -13.68 -5.17
N GLY A 468 13.09 -13.84 -4.17
CA GLY A 468 13.91 -15.03 -3.95
C GLY A 468 13.08 -16.31 -3.84
N TRP A 469 12.01 -16.29 -3.04
CA TRP A 469 11.10 -17.44 -2.90
C TRP A 469 10.47 -17.84 -4.24
N ARG A 470 10.03 -16.87 -5.04
CA ARG A 470 9.43 -17.14 -6.37
C ARG A 470 10.43 -17.82 -7.30
N VAL A 471 11.69 -17.40 -7.30
CA VAL A 471 12.75 -18.02 -8.13
C VAL A 471 13.11 -19.40 -7.59
N HIS A 472 13.26 -19.54 -6.27
CA HIS A 472 13.59 -20.79 -5.61
C HIS A 472 12.52 -21.86 -5.83
N SER A 473 11.24 -21.53 -5.65
CA SER A 473 10.13 -22.47 -5.88
C SER A 473 9.99 -22.90 -7.35
N ARG A 474 10.34 -22.04 -8.31
CA ARG A 474 10.35 -22.41 -9.75
C ARG A 474 11.46 -23.39 -10.09
N THR A 475 12.65 -23.18 -9.54
CA THR A 475 13.83 -24.02 -9.80
C THR A 475 13.84 -25.30 -8.96
N ARG A 476 13.17 -25.28 -7.81
CA ARG A 476 13.06 -26.39 -6.85
C ARG A 476 11.59 -26.61 -6.48
N SER A 477 10.78 -27.13 -7.41
CA SER A 477 9.33 -27.27 -7.23
C SER A 477 8.88 -28.15 -6.06
N ALA A 478 9.75 -29.05 -5.58
CA ALA A 478 9.50 -29.90 -4.41
C ALA A 478 9.90 -29.23 -3.07
N THR A 479 10.53 -28.05 -3.10
CA THR A 479 10.92 -27.31 -1.88
C THR A 479 9.68 -26.80 -1.15
N THR A 480 9.83 -26.54 0.14
CA THR A 480 8.81 -25.91 0.97
C THR A 480 9.21 -24.48 1.33
N ILE A 481 8.23 -23.66 1.76
CA ILE A 481 8.50 -22.28 2.20
C ILE A 481 9.34 -22.29 3.48
N GLN A 482 9.09 -23.24 4.38
CA GLN A 482 9.89 -23.45 5.60
C GLN A 482 11.35 -23.73 5.26
N HIS A 483 11.62 -24.63 4.30
CA HIS A 483 12.99 -24.93 3.90
C HIS A 483 13.71 -23.71 3.30
N PHE A 484 13.01 -22.93 2.46
CA PHE A 484 13.56 -21.69 1.93
C PHE A 484 13.83 -20.66 3.04
N SER A 485 12.88 -20.46 3.96
CA SER A 485 13.04 -19.54 5.09
C SER A 485 14.21 -19.96 6.00
N ALA A 486 14.32 -21.25 6.33
CA ALA A 486 15.41 -21.80 7.13
C ALA A 486 16.78 -21.59 6.44
N GLN A 487 16.90 -21.94 5.15
CA GLN A 487 18.13 -21.71 4.39
C GLN A 487 18.49 -20.22 4.34
N THR A 488 17.49 -19.37 4.12
CA THR A 488 17.72 -17.92 4.02
C THR A 488 18.14 -17.32 5.36
N ALA A 489 17.50 -17.74 6.46
CA ALA A 489 17.87 -17.33 7.81
C ALA A 489 19.28 -17.81 8.17
N TYR A 490 19.60 -19.08 7.87
CA TYR A 490 20.92 -19.67 8.10
C TYR A 490 22.04 -18.84 7.47
N HIS A 491 21.88 -18.45 6.19
CA HIS A 491 22.88 -17.64 5.49
C HIS A 491 22.88 -16.16 5.93
N ARG A 492 21.71 -15.56 6.21
CA ARG A 492 21.63 -14.15 6.62
C ARG A 492 22.18 -13.90 8.01
N ASN A 493 22.01 -14.85 8.91
CA ASN A 493 22.43 -14.73 10.31
C ASN A 493 23.85 -15.26 10.53
N ASP A 494 24.55 -15.71 9.49
CA ASP A 494 25.85 -16.38 9.59
C ASP A 494 25.82 -17.50 10.65
N THR A 495 24.78 -18.33 10.58
CA THR A 495 24.50 -19.35 11.60
C THR A 495 25.62 -20.38 11.69
N GLU A 496 26.37 -20.61 10.61
CA GLU A 496 27.56 -21.47 10.62
C GLU A 496 28.66 -20.88 11.52
N ALA A 497 29.04 -19.62 11.31
CA ALA A 497 30.06 -18.97 12.15
C ALA A 497 29.63 -18.87 13.61
N PHE A 498 28.35 -18.61 13.88
CA PHE A 498 27.81 -18.66 15.24
C PHE A 498 27.96 -20.06 15.85
N ALA A 499 27.53 -21.10 15.13
CA ALA A 499 27.60 -22.48 15.62
C ALA A 499 29.04 -22.90 15.92
N ASP A 500 29.98 -22.60 15.00
CA ASP A 500 31.40 -22.90 15.19
C ASP A 500 32.01 -22.17 16.38
N ALA A 501 31.51 -20.97 16.70
CA ALA A 501 32.04 -20.14 17.78
C ALA A 501 31.51 -20.51 19.17
N VAL A 502 30.24 -20.92 19.30
CA VAL A 502 29.58 -21.05 20.62
C VAL A 502 28.84 -22.37 20.87
N LEU A 503 28.68 -23.23 19.85
CA LEU A 503 28.02 -24.54 19.96
C LEU A 503 29.06 -25.67 19.87
N ASP A 504 30.07 -25.61 20.73
CA ASP A 504 31.28 -26.45 20.66
C ASP A 504 31.20 -27.74 21.51
N THR A 505 30.09 -27.97 22.21
CA THR A 505 29.92 -29.15 23.08
C THR A 505 29.07 -30.25 22.45
N GLU A 506 29.32 -31.49 22.85
CA GLU A 506 28.49 -32.64 22.43
C GLU A 506 27.04 -32.49 22.92
N GLU A 507 26.82 -31.85 24.07
CA GLU A 507 25.48 -31.59 24.60
C GLU A 507 24.67 -30.67 23.68
N ASP A 508 25.30 -29.64 23.11
CA ASP A 508 24.63 -28.74 22.15
C ASP A 508 24.22 -29.48 20.90
N ALA A 509 25.14 -30.28 20.34
CA ALA A 509 24.87 -31.10 19.17
C ALA A 509 23.72 -32.08 19.42
N VAL A 510 23.70 -32.76 20.57
CA VAL A 510 22.63 -33.68 20.96
C VAL A 510 21.29 -32.95 21.14
N TYR A 511 21.30 -31.77 21.75
CA TYR A 511 20.11 -30.94 21.92
C TYR A 511 19.51 -30.53 20.57
N ILE A 512 20.32 -29.99 19.67
CA ILE A 512 19.90 -29.55 18.33
C ILE A 512 19.39 -30.74 17.51
N MET A 513 20.10 -31.88 17.53
CA MET A 513 19.65 -33.10 16.86
C MET A 513 18.29 -33.59 17.40
N ARG A 514 18.03 -33.44 18.70
CA ARG A 514 16.75 -33.80 19.30
C ARG A 514 15.63 -32.86 18.84
N LEU A 515 15.88 -31.55 18.84
CA LEU A 515 14.91 -30.57 18.35
C LEU A 515 14.60 -30.78 16.86
N ALA A 516 15.62 -31.00 16.04
CA ALA A 516 15.44 -31.29 14.61
C ALA A 516 14.54 -32.52 14.40
N ARG A 517 14.74 -33.60 15.16
CA ARG A 517 13.87 -34.79 15.11
C ARG A 517 12.43 -34.50 15.53
N VAL A 518 12.23 -33.67 16.55
CA VAL A 518 10.88 -33.25 16.99
C VAL A 518 10.20 -32.41 15.91
N GLU A 519 10.93 -31.47 15.30
CA GLU A 519 10.42 -30.64 14.22
C GLU A 519 10.07 -31.47 12.98
N ASP A 520 10.94 -32.39 12.56
CA ASP A 520 10.69 -33.33 11.46
C ASP A 520 9.44 -34.20 11.73
N ALA A 521 9.26 -34.63 12.99
CA ALA A 521 8.11 -35.44 13.41
C ALA A 521 6.82 -34.63 13.64
N SER A 522 6.90 -33.29 13.77
CA SER A 522 5.77 -32.43 14.15
C SER A 522 4.63 -32.42 13.13
N GLY A 523 4.93 -32.75 11.87
CA GLY A 523 3.97 -32.60 10.78
C GLY A 523 3.55 -31.14 10.56
N ALA A 524 4.34 -30.15 11.00
CA ALA A 524 4.04 -28.72 10.89
C ALA A 524 3.68 -28.32 9.45
N MET A 525 4.33 -28.92 8.45
CA MET A 525 4.00 -28.71 7.04
C MET A 525 2.58 -29.16 6.68
N ARG A 526 2.14 -30.31 7.21
CA ARG A 526 0.79 -30.84 6.99
C ARG A 526 -0.22 -29.90 7.65
N LYS A 527 0.02 -29.51 8.90
CA LYS A 527 -0.82 -28.55 9.63
C LYS A 527 -0.93 -27.21 8.90
N PHE A 528 0.19 -26.64 8.45
CA PHE A 528 0.20 -25.42 7.64
C PHE A 528 -0.61 -25.56 6.35
N ARG A 529 -0.50 -26.68 5.64
CA ARG A 529 -1.30 -26.95 4.43
C ARG A 529 -2.79 -27.04 4.76
N GLU A 530 -3.16 -27.69 5.85
CA GLU A 530 -4.55 -27.79 6.34
C GLU A 530 -5.10 -26.41 6.70
N GLU A 531 -4.36 -25.60 7.45
CA GLU A 531 -4.72 -24.22 7.80
C GLU A 531 -4.86 -23.33 6.57
N LEU A 532 -3.94 -23.45 5.59
CA LEU A 532 -4.02 -22.73 4.33
C LEU A 532 -5.27 -23.11 3.53
N ILE A 533 -5.63 -24.40 3.51
CA ILE A 533 -6.85 -24.87 2.85
C ILE A 533 -8.08 -24.34 3.61
N ALA A 534 -8.12 -24.44 4.93
CA ALA A 534 -9.21 -23.94 5.76
C ALA A 534 -9.39 -22.42 5.59
N PHE A 535 -8.30 -21.66 5.54
CA PHE A 535 -8.32 -20.22 5.23
C PHE A 535 -8.90 -19.96 3.84
N LYS A 536 -8.45 -20.67 2.81
CA LYS A 536 -8.99 -20.53 1.44
C LYS A 536 -10.47 -20.90 1.37
N GLN A 537 -10.91 -21.91 2.11
CA GLN A 537 -12.32 -22.30 2.21
C GLN A 537 -13.15 -21.20 2.87
N ARG A 538 -12.69 -20.63 3.99
CA ARG A 538 -13.33 -19.48 4.64
C ARG A 538 -13.45 -18.29 3.69
N VAL A 539 -12.37 -17.91 3.01
CA VAL A 539 -12.39 -16.81 2.03
C VAL A 539 -13.36 -17.08 0.89
N ALA A 540 -13.44 -18.32 0.41
CA ALA A 540 -14.38 -18.72 -0.63
C ALA A 540 -15.84 -18.65 -0.14
N GLU A 541 -16.10 -19.08 1.08
CA GLU A 541 -17.41 -19.01 1.71
C GLU A 541 -17.87 -17.57 1.93
N GLU A 542 -17.01 -16.71 2.49
CA GLU A 542 -17.28 -15.27 2.60
C GLU A 542 -17.56 -14.62 1.25
N SER A 543 -16.83 -15.03 0.20
CA SER A 543 -17.07 -14.53 -1.15
C SER A 543 -18.44 -14.98 -1.69
N ARG A 544 -18.83 -16.23 -1.42
CA ARG A 544 -20.16 -16.75 -1.77
C ARG A 544 -21.27 -16.02 -1.01
N GLU A 545 -21.11 -15.81 0.29
CA GLU A 545 -22.06 -15.02 1.09
C GLU A 545 -22.20 -13.58 0.58
N LYS A 546 -21.09 -12.93 0.20
CA LYS A 546 -21.12 -11.58 -0.37
C LYS A 546 -21.89 -11.55 -1.68
N GLN A 547 -21.71 -12.58 -2.50
CA GLN A 547 -22.42 -12.72 -3.76
C GLN A 547 -23.92 -12.96 -3.51
N GLN A 548 -24.25 -13.86 -2.60
CA GLN A 548 -25.63 -14.16 -2.24
C GLN A 548 -26.34 -12.96 -1.61
N LYS A 549 -25.71 -12.26 -0.65
CA LYS A 549 -26.25 -11.01 -0.09
C LYS A 549 -26.46 -9.95 -1.16
N LYS A 550 -25.61 -9.86 -2.18
CA LYS A 550 -25.82 -8.95 -3.31
C LYS A 550 -27.05 -9.36 -4.13
N GLU A 551 -27.20 -10.64 -4.41
CA GLU A 551 -28.34 -11.20 -5.15
C GLU A 551 -29.64 -11.01 -4.36
N ASP A 552 -29.67 -11.36 -3.07
CA ASP A 552 -30.82 -11.20 -2.18
C ASP A 552 -31.22 -9.73 -2.04
N ASN A 553 -30.25 -8.81 -1.88
CA ASN A 553 -30.53 -7.38 -1.83
C ASN A 553 -31.08 -6.87 -3.17
N ALA A 554 -30.59 -7.38 -4.30
CA ALA A 554 -31.13 -7.03 -5.62
C ALA A 554 -32.57 -7.54 -5.78
N VAL A 555 -32.86 -8.78 -5.36
CA VAL A 555 -34.22 -9.35 -5.38
C VAL A 555 -35.16 -8.58 -4.46
N ARG A 556 -34.75 -8.30 -3.21
CA ARG A 556 -35.54 -7.51 -2.26
C ARG A 556 -35.82 -6.12 -2.80
N ARG A 557 -34.80 -5.46 -3.38
CA ARG A 557 -34.94 -4.14 -3.99
C ARG A 557 -35.97 -4.15 -5.14
N ILE A 558 -35.92 -5.15 -6.01
CA ILE A 558 -36.91 -5.33 -7.08
C ILE A 558 -38.32 -5.54 -6.51
N ALA A 559 -38.47 -6.32 -5.43
CA ALA A 559 -39.76 -6.57 -4.79
C ALA A 559 -40.33 -5.31 -4.11
N GLU A 560 -39.49 -4.56 -3.38
CA GLU A 560 -39.85 -3.28 -2.76
C GLU A 560 -40.36 -2.29 -3.82
N LEU A 561 -39.64 -2.14 -4.93
CA LEU A 561 -40.04 -1.23 -6.01
C LEU A 561 -41.34 -1.67 -6.71
N ARG A 562 -41.59 -2.97 -6.87
CA ARG A 562 -42.87 -3.48 -7.41
C ARG A 562 -44.07 -3.19 -6.49
N ALA A 563 -43.85 -3.04 -5.18
CA ALA A 563 -44.91 -2.80 -4.21
C ALA A 563 -45.28 -1.31 -4.07
N VAL A 564 -44.44 -0.41 -4.60
CA VAL A 564 -44.70 1.03 -4.56
C VAL A 564 -45.84 1.38 -5.52
N VAL A 565 -46.91 1.97 -4.99
CA VAL A 565 -48.02 2.49 -5.78
C VAL A 565 -47.59 3.81 -6.43
N ILE A 566 -47.69 3.91 -7.76
CA ILE A 566 -47.32 5.12 -8.50
C ILE A 566 -48.38 6.20 -8.26
N ILE A 567 -47.93 7.39 -7.84
CA ILE A 567 -48.77 8.55 -7.59
C ILE A 567 -48.53 9.57 -8.71
N THR A 568 -49.60 9.98 -9.39
CA THR A 568 -49.56 10.92 -10.54
C THR A 568 -50.25 12.26 -10.24
N GLY A 569 -50.97 12.37 -9.11
CA GLY A 569 -51.67 13.60 -8.73
C GLY A 569 -50.73 14.65 -8.12
N GLU A 570 -50.65 15.83 -8.73
CA GLU A 570 -49.78 16.93 -8.27
C GLU A 570 -49.99 17.31 -6.79
N GLN A 571 -51.25 17.34 -6.34
CA GLN A 571 -51.59 17.68 -4.95
C GLN A 571 -51.15 16.60 -3.97
N ASP A 572 -51.06 15.34 -4.41
CA ASP A 572 -50.69 14.21 -3.56
C ASP A 572 -49.19 13.98 -3.54
N LEU A 573 -48.50 14.22 -4.67
CA LEU A 573 -47.04 14.26 -4.73
C LEU A 573 -46.45 15.31 -3.78
N LYS A 574 -47.07 16.49 -3.66
CA LYS A 574 -46.61 17.55 -2.74
C LYS A 574 -46.63 17.14 -1.27
N LYS A 575 -47.52 16.22 -0.90
CA LYS A 575 -47.69 15.69 0.48
C LYS A 575 -46.65 14.64 0.85
N LEU A 576 -45.99 14.01 -0.14
CA LEU A 576 -45.01 12.95 0.11
C LEU A 576 -43.76 13.47 0.82
N LYS A 577 -43.19 12.65 1.69
CA LYS A 577 -41.87 12.88 2.29
C LYS A 577 -40.78 12.60 1.28
N ARG A 578 -39.56 13.06 1.58
CA ARG A 578 -38.40 12.93 0.70
C ARG A 578 -38.12 11.48 0.32
N ASP A 579 -38.18 10.56 1.28
CA ASP A 579 -37.91 9.13 1.03
C ASP A 579 -39.00 8.48 0.17
N GLU A 580 -40.25 8.92 0.29
CA GLU A 580 -41.36 8.45 -0.54
C GLU A 580 -41.23 8.99 -1.98
N LEU A 581 -40.76 10.22 -2.15
CA LEU A 581 -40.42 10.78 -3.46
C LEU A 581 -39.23 10.07 -4.11
N HIS A 582 -38.22 9.66 -3.33
CA HIS A 582 -37.14 8.81 -3.84
C HIS A 582 -37.68 7.47 -4.37
N GLN A 583 -38.60 6.84 -3.64
CA GLN A 583 -39.22 5.59 -4.10
C GLN A 583 -40.03 5.80 -5.38
N GLN A 584 -40.80 6.90 -5.50
CA GLN A 584 -41.50 7.24 -6.74
C GLN A 584 -40.54 7.44 -7.92
N LEU A 585 -39.43 8.16 -7.71
CA LEU A 585 -38.38 8.36 -8.72
C LEU A 585 -37.73 7.04 -9.12
N ASP A 586 -37.42 6.16 -8.16
CA ASP A 586 -36.77 4.88 -8.41
C ASP A 586 -37.67 3.93 -9.21
N VAL A 587 -38.98 3.90 -8.93
CA VAL A 587 -39.94 3.10 -9.69
C VAL A 587 -40.11 3.64 -11.11
N ARG A 588 -40.26 4.96 -11.25
CA ARG A 588 -40.41 5.60 -12.56
C ARG A 588 -39.15 5.47 -13.42
N ARG A 589 -37.98 5.45 -12.78
CA ARG A 589 -36.68 5.18 -13.41
C ARG A 589 -36.52 3.70 -13.81
N GLU A 590 -36.68 2.78 -12.87
CA GLU A 590 -36.27 1.38 -13.04
C GLU A 590 -37.35 0.52 -13.70
N PHE A 591 -38.64 0.82 -13.49
CA PHE A 591 -39.76 0.04 -14.02
C PHE A 591 -40.50 0.72 -15.17
N LEU A 592 -40.84 2.01 -15.04
CA LEU A 592 -41.58 2.73 -16.08
C LEU A 592 -40.68 3.31 -17.17
N LYS A 593 -39.37 3.45 -16.88
CA LYS A 593 -38.34 3.99 -17.77
C LYS A 593 -38.71 5.36 -18.34
N GLU A 594 -39.23 6.25 -17.50
CA GLU A 594 -39.67 7.56 -17.95
C GLU A 594 -38.49 8.44 -18.42
N PRO A 595 -38.53 8.99 -19.66
CA PRO A 595 -37.38 9.65 -20.29
C PRO A 595 -36.82 10.85 -19.52
N GLY A 596 -37.65 11.56 -18.74
CA GLY A 596 -37.24 12.75 -17.97
C GLY A 596 -36.55 12.44 -16.64
N ILE A 597 -36.69 11.21 -16.14
CA ILE A 597 -36.18 10.74 -14.83
C ILE A 597 -35.00 9.79 -15.00
N ALA A 598 -34.98 9.00 -16.09
CA ALA A 598 -33.95 7.99 -16.34
C ALA A 598 -32.51 8.55 -16.40
N GLY A 599 -32.34 9.79 -16.86
CA GLY A 599 -31.02 10.44 -17.02
C GLY A 599 -30.55 11.32 -15.85
N LYS A 600 -31.33 11.54 -14.80
CA LYS A 600 -30.95 12.43 -13.67
C LYS A 600 -30.51 11.61 -12.45
N LEU A 601 -29.33 11.89 -11.89
CA LEU A 601 -28.85 11.18 -10.70
C LEU A 601 -29.56 11.71 -9.44
N LEU A 602 -30.03 10.83 -8.56
CA LEU A 602 -30.65 11.22 -7.27
C LEU A 602 -29.79 12.17 -6.43
N LYS A 603 -28.45 12.08 -6.56
CA LYS A 603 -27.48 12.98 -5.89
C LYS A 603 -27.45 14.41 -6.45
N GLU A 604 -27.97 14.63 -7.66
CA GLU A 604 -28.11 15.94 -8.30
C GLU A 604 -29.38 16.66 -7.82
N MET A 605 -30.38 15.88 -7.38
CA MET A 605 -31.59 16.38 -6.73
C MET A 605 -31.32 16.54 -5.22
N LYS A 606 -30.83 17.71 -4.82
CA LYS A 606 -30.33 17.93 -3.45
C LYS A 606 -31.46 18.14 -2.46
N ASN A 607 -32.59 18.68 -2.91
CA ASN A 607 -33.72 19.04 -2.07
C ASN A 607 -35.05 18.39 -2.55
N LYS A 608 -36.10 18.47 -1.72
CA LYS A 608 -37.42 17.89 -2.00
C LYS A 608 -38.09 18.53 -3.24
N ALA A 609 -37.86 19.82 -3.49
CA ALA A 609 -38.46 20.53 -4.62
C ALA A 609 -37.90 20.03 -5.96
N ASP A 610 -36.59 19.84 -6.06
CA ASP A 610 -35.92 19.31 -7.26
C ASP A 610 -36.49 17.93 -7.67
N MET A 611 -36.81 17.09 -6.68
CA MET A 611 -37.39 15.75 -6.89
C MET A 611 -38.84 15.82 -7.36
N LEU A 612 -39.62 16.73 -6.77
CA LEU A 612 -41.01 16.94 -7.13
C LEU A 612 -41.11 17.47 -8.56
N ASP A 613 -40.27 18.45 -8.91
CA ASP A 613 -40.21 19.04 -10.23
C ASP A 613 -39.79 18.01 -11.28
N ALA A 614 -38.85 17.12 -10.96
CA ALA A 614 -38.45 16.03 -11.85
C ALA A 614 -39.57 15.02 -12.12
N ILE A 615 -40.35 14.63 -11.11
CA ILE A 615 -41.52 13.74 -11.29
C ILE A 615 -42.61 14.47 -12.09
N MET A 616 -42.90 15.72 -11.76
CA MET A 616 -43.95 16.50 -12.43
C MET A 616 -43.61 16.88 -13.87
N GLU A 617 -42.33 17.10 -14.20
CA GLU A 617 -41.88 17.34 -15.57
C GLU A 617 -41.98 16.07 -16.42
N SER A 618 -41.77 14.91 -15.78
CA SER A 618 -41.93 13.59 -16.38
C SER A 618 -43.40 13.28 -16.70
N ASP A 619 -44.31 13.48 -15.74
CA ASP A 619 -45.76 13.21 -15.89
C ASP A 619 -46.46 14.10 -16.94
N LYS A 620 -45.82 15.19 -17.39
CA LYS A 620 -46.36 16.13 -18.39
C LYS A 620 -46.00 15.78 -19.83
N ARG A 621 -45.07 14.85 -20.05
CA ARG A 621 -44.60 14.41 -21.38
C ARG A 621 -45.20 13.05 -21.69
#